data_AF-A0A926TEP0-F1
#
_entry.id   AF-A0A926TEP0-F1
#
_cell.length_a   1.000
_cell.length_b   1.000
_cell.length_c   1.000
_cell.angle_alpha   90.00
_cell.angle_beta   90.00
_cell.angle_gamma   90.00
#
_symmetry.space_group_name_H-M   'P 1'
#
loop_
_entity.id
_entity.type
_entity.pdbx_description
1 polymer ?
#
loop_
_entity_poly.entity_id
_entity_poly.type
_entity_poly.pdbx_seq_one_letter_code
_entity_poly.pdbx_strand_id
1 'polypeptide(L)'
;MPEVVDPGRSNPADREPVAVLRVDEDETWEIVEPALAIEIQQRIAVIQGLLAAAGTKSYGKVQQRAAKELGISVRSLQRLVKRWRELGIAGLSKQSRSDRGAAKISSEWQEFVVKTYRDGNRGSRSMSRAQV
;
A
#
# COMPACT_ATOMS: atom_id res chain seq x y z
N MET A 1 -13.20 -45.03 -43.92
CA MET A 1 -12.08 -45.81 -43.34
C MET A 1 -10.88 -44.89 -43.31
N PRO A 2 -10.42 -44.48 -42.11
CA PRO A 2 -9.51 -45.33 -41.35
C PRO A 2 -9.87 -45.54 -39.85
N GLU A 3 -9.55 -46.76 -39.44
CA GLU A 3 -9.12 -47.33 -38.16
C GLU A 3 -9.06 -46.42 -36.90
N VAL A 4 -9.89 -46.75 -35.91
CA VAL A 4 -9.76 -46.29 -34.52
C VAL A 4 -8.80 -47.24 -33.82
N VAL A 5 -7.56 -46.78 -33.58
CA VAL A 5 -6.62 -47.44 -32.66
C VAL A 5 -7.07 -47.12 -31.24
N ASP A 6 -7.39 -48.17 -30.49
CA ASP A 6 -7.75 -48.14 -29.07
C ASP A 6 -6.47 -48.23 -28.21
N PRO A 7 -6.00 -47.15 -27.55
CA PRO A 7 -4.84 -47.25 -26.70
C PRO A 7 -5.27 -47.61 -25.27
N GLY A 8 -5.19 -48.91 -24.99
CA GLY A 8 -4.68 -49.37 -23.71
C GLY A 8 -5.66 -49.33 -22.53
N ARG A 9 -6.32 -50.47 -22.33
CA ARG A 9 -6.70 -50.97 -21.00
C ARG A 9 -5.48 -50.85 -20.07
N SER A 10 -5.48 -49.86 -19.18
CA SER A 10 -4.54 -49.79 -18.07
C SER A 10 -4.85 -50.92 -17.08
N ASN A 11 -3.81 -51.69 -16.74
CA ASN A 11 -3.88 -52.81 -15.81
C ASN A 11 -4.24 -52.28 -14.40
N PRO A 12 -5.29 -52.79 -13.72
CA PRO A 12 -5.70 -52.28 -12.40
C PRO A 12 -4.65 -52.49 -11.29
N ALA A 13 -3.55 -53.20 -11.56
CA ALA A 13 -2.49 -53.49 -10.60
C ALA A 13 -1.41 -52.38 -10.46
N ASP A 14 -1.34 -51.41 -11.39
CA ASP A 14 -0.30 -50.36 -11.38
C ASP A 14 -0.78 -49.04 -10.72
N ARG A 15 -1.90 -49.06 -9.99
CA ARG A 15 -2.33 -47.90 -9.19
C ARG A 15 -1.52 -47.88 -7.89
N GLU A 16 -0.46 -47.09 -7.86
CA GLU A 16 0.16 -46.57 -6.64
C GLU A 16 -0.94 -46.17 -5.64
N PRO A 17 -0.85 -46.57 -4.35
CA PRO A 17 -1.86 -46.22 -3.38
C PRO A 17 -1.86 -44.71 -3.21
N VAL A 18 -2.90 -44.05 -3.73
CA VAL A 18 -3.16 -42.65 -3.43
C VAL A 18 -3.39 -42.58 -1.93
N ALA A 19 -2.37 -42.11 -1.20
CA ALA A 19 -2.46 -41.86 0.22
C ALA A 19 -3.61 -40.89 0.42
N VAL A 20 -4.74 -41.41 0.92
CA VAL A 20 -5.86 -40.59 1.36
C VAL A 20 -5.34 -39.82 2.55
N LEU A 21 -4.89 -38.59 2.29
CA LEU A 21 -4.58 -37.62 3.32
C LEU A 21 -5.86 -37.46 4.15
N ARG A 22 -5.87 -38.08 5.32
CA ARG A 22 -6.85 -37.75 6.36
C ARG A 22 -6.54 -36.32 6.74
N VAL A 23 -7.38 -35.41 6.27
CA VAL A 23 -7.40 -34.04 6.75
C VAL A 23 -8.02 -34.16 8.14
N ASP A 24 -7.19 -34.04 9.18
CA ASP A 24 -7.70 -33.97 10.55
C ASP A 24 -8.66 -32.77 10.63
N GLU A 25 -9.94 -33.04 10.91
CA GLU A 25 -11.04 -32.06 10.82
C GLU A 25 -11.06 -31.04 11.97
N ASP A 26 -10.01 -31.00 12.79
CA ASP A 26 -9.94 -30.20 14.01
C ASP A 26 -9.09 -28.92 13.88
N GLU A 27 -8.63 -28.57 12.67
CA GLU A 27 -8.04 -27.24 12.42
C GLU A 27 -9.15 -26.17 12.34
N THR A 28 -9.73 -25.83 13.50
CA THR A 28 -10.46 -24.57 13.65
C THR A 28 -9.48 -23.42 13.46
N TRP A 29 -9.50 -22.82 12.27
CA TRP A 29 -8.83 -21.55 12.01
C TRP A 29 -9.47 -20.46 12.88
N GLU A 30 -8.83 -20.15 14.01
CA GLU A 30 -9.21 -19.01 14.83
C GLU A 30 -8.94 -17.74 14.01
N ILE A 31 -10.01 -17.10 13.54
CA ILE A 31 -9.93 -15.82 12.83
C ILE A 31 -9.55 -14.78 13.89
N VAL A 32 -8.24 -14.61 14.11
CA VAL A 32 -7.73 -13.52 14.93
C VAL A 32 -7.91 -12.24 14.13
N GLU A 33 -8.99 -11.50 14.39
CA GLU A 33 -9.18 -10.16 13.83
C GLU A 33 -8.09 -9.23 14.38
N PRO A 34 -7.11 -8.78 13.57
CA PRO A 34 -6.19 -7.77 14.04
C PRO A 34 -6.98 -6.49 14.29
N ALA A 35 -7.07 -6.07 15.56
CA ALA A 35 -7.74 -4.84 15.92
C ALA A 35 -7.17 -3.69 15.07
N LEU A 36 -8.01 -3.09 14.22
CA LEU A 36 -7.62 -1.96 13.39
C LEU A 36 -7.09 -0.84 14.28
N ALA A 37 -6.00 -0.17 13.87
CA ALA A 37 -5.51 1.00 14.59
C ALA A 37 -6.65 2.01 14.81
N ILE A 38 -6.73 2.59 16.01
CA ILE A 38 -7.81 3.52 16.42
C ILE A 38 -8.03 4.63 15.39
N GLU A 39 -6.93 5.18 14.85
CA GLU A 39 -6.98 6.20 13.80
C GLU A 39 -7.71 5.72 12.54
N ILE A 40 -7.52 4.47 12.13
CA ILE A 40 -8.18 3.90 10.95
C ILE A 40 -9.68 3.72 11.25
N GLN A 41 -10.04 3.22 12.43
CA GLN A 41 -11.44 3.07 12.84
C GLN A 41 -12.17 4.42 12.84
N GLN A 42 -11.55 5.47 13.39
CA GLN A 42 -12.08 6.83 13.36
C GLN A 42 -12.29 7.34 11.94
N ARG A 43 -11.31 7.13 11.04
CA ARG A 43 -11.44 7.51 9.62
C ARG A 43 -12.58 6.76 8.93
N ILE A 44 -12.77 5.47 9.22
CA ILE A 44 -13.87 4.68 8.67
C ILE A 44 -15.22 5.27 9.10
N ALA A 45 -15.41 5.53 10.39
CA ALA A 45 -16.65 6.08 10.93
C ALA A 45 -17.02 7.41 10.26
N VAL A 46 -16.04 8.31 10.13
CA VAL A 46 -16.23 9.62 9.47
C VAL A 46 -16.59 9.46 7.99
N ILE A 47 -15.92 8.55 7.27
CA ILE A 47 -16.21 8.30 5.86
C ILE A 47 -17.59 7.68 5.67
N GLN A 48 -18.01 6.75 6.53
CA GLN A 48 -19.35 6.16 6.50
C GLN A 48 -20.43 7.24 6.70
N GLY A 49 -20.26 8.13 7.68
CA GLY A 49 -21.17 9.26 7.89
C GLY A 49 -21.24 10.21 6.69
N LEU A 50 -20.11 10.44 6.02
CA LEU A 50 -20.04 11.23 4.80
C LEU A 50 -20.78 10.60 3.62
N LEU A 51 -20.60 9.29 3.43
CA LEU A 51 -21.27 8.55 2.36
C LEU A 51 -22.77 8.51 2.58
N ALA A 52 -23.24 8.38 3.82
CA ALA A 52 -24.66 8.45 4.15
C ALA A 52 -25.28 9.82 3.86
N ALA A 53 -24.51 10.90 3.99
CA ALA A 53 -24.96 12.26 3.68
C ALA A 53 -24.79 12.66 2.20
N ALA A 54 -24.24 11.78 1.35
CA ALA A 54 -23.98 12.09 -0.05
C ALA A 54 -25.28 12.41 -0.81
N GLY A 55 -25.25 13.42 -1.70
CA GLY A 55 -26.41 13.86 -2.48
C GLY A 55 -27.37 14.81 -1.75
N THR A 56 -27.15 15.08 -0.46
CA THR A 56 -27.94 16.06 0.29
C THR A 56 -27.46 17.50 0.02
N LYS A 57 -28.38 18.49 0.13
CA LYS A 57 -28.02 19.92 0.08
C LYS A 57 -27.06 20.33 1.22
N SER A 58 -26.99 19.54 2.30
CA SER A 58 -26.11 19.76 3.46
C SER A 58 -24.74 19.10 3.32
N TYR A 59 -24.46 18.37 2.24
CA TYR A 59 -23.22 17.60 2.07
C TYR A 59 -21.94 18.42 2.29
N GLY A 60 -21.91 19.67 1.81
CA GLY A 60 -20.76 20.57 2.03
C GLY A 60 -20.51 20.90 3.51
N LYS A 61 -21.58 21.11 4.29
CA LYS A 61 -21.49 21.36 5.75
C LYS A 61 -21.04 20.09 6.49
N VAL A 62 -21.51 18.92 6.06
CA VAL A 62 -21.08 17.62 6.61
C VAL A 62 -19.59 17.39 6.33
N GLN A 63 -19.12 17.68 5.11
CA GLN A 63 -17.68 17.62 4.76
C GLN A 63 -16.83 18.52 5.65
N GLN A 64 -17.25 19.76 5.92
CA GLN A 64 -16.50 20.67 6.78
C GLN A 64 -16.42 20.16 8.23
N ARG A 65 -17.54 19.64 8.77
CA ARG A 65 -17.56 19.06 10.12
C ARG A 65 -16.67 17.83 10.22
N ALA A 66 -16.79 16.91 9.28
CA ALA A 66 -15.97 15.71 9.19
C ALA A 66 -14.46 16.02 9.08
N ALA A 67 -14.10 17.04 8.29
CA ALA A 67 -12.71 17.47 8.15
C ALA A 67 -12.17 18.03 9.48
N LYS A 68 -12.99 18.80 10.20
CA LYS A 68 -12.66 19.34 11.52
C LYS A 68 -12.48 18.23 12.58
N GLU A 69 -13.36 17.23 12.57
CA GLU A 69 -13.29 16.07 13.47
C GLU A 69 -11.98 15.29 13.30
N LEU A 70 -11.53 15.11 12.05
CA LEU A 70 -10.26 14.47 11.74
C LEU A 70 -9.04 15.40 11.84
N GLY A 71 -9.22 16.69 12.13
CA GLY A 71 -8.13 17.66 12.19
C GLY A 71 -7.41 17.89 10.85
N ILE A 72 -8.08 17.69 9.71
CA ILE A 72 -7.50 17.80 8.36
C ILE A 72 -8.27 18.81 7.51
N SER A 73 -7.67 19.22 6.37
CA SER A 73 -8.38 20.04 5.39
C SER A 73 -9.50 19.25 4.68
N VAL A 74 -10.53 19.94 4.20
CA VAL A 74 -11.60 19.34 3.37
C VAL A 74 -11.02 18.66 2.11
N ARG A 75 -10.00 19.26 1.48
CA ARG A 75 -9.29 18.65 0.35
C ARG A 75 -8.63 17.34 0.74
N SER A 76 -7.99 17.28 1.91
CA SER A 76 -7.37 16.06 2.44
C SER A 76 -8.42 14.98 2.70
N LEU A 77 -9.57 15.36 3.26
CA LEU A 77 -10.72 14.47 3.46
C LEU A 77 -11.25 13.92 2.13
N GLN A 78 -11.43 14.76 1.11
CA GLN A 78 -11.85 14.32 -0.23
C GLN A 78 -10.85 13.33 -0.85
N ARG A 79 -9.54 13.60 -0.71
CA ARG A 79 -8.48 12.66 -1.14
C ARG A 79 -8.48 11.37 -0.33
N LEU A 80 -8.84 11.41 0.96
CA LEU A 80 -8.96 10.23 1.81
C LEU A 80 -10.14 9.36 1.34
N VAL A 81 -11.32 9.97 1.10
CA VAL A 81 -12.49 9.28 0.55
C VAL A 81 -12.18 8.68 -0.83
N LYS A 82 -11.47 9.40 -1.69
CA LYS A 82 -11.02 8.88 -2.99
C LYS A 82 -10.13 7.64 -2.83
N ARG A 83 -9.11 7.70 -1.97
CA ARG A 83 -8.23 6.56 -1.69
C ARG A 83 -8.97 5.38 -1.08
N TRP A 84 -9.94 5.62 -0.20
CA TRP A 84 -10.80 4.57 0.33
C TRP A 84 -11.58 3.85 -0.77
N ARG A 85 -12.14 4.59 -1.73
CA ARG A 85 -12.86 3.99 -2.86
C ARG A 85 -11.96 3.16 -3.77
N GLU A 86 -10.71 3.56 -3.93
CA GLU A 86 -9.74 2.90 -4.82
C GLU A 86 -9.04 1.70 -4.15
N LEU A 87 -8.73 1.80 -2.86
CA LEU A 87 -7.81 0.90 -2.14
C LEU A 87 -8.43 0.29 -0.87
N GLY A 88 -9.68 0.60 -0.55
CA GLY A 88 -10.32 0.17 0.70
C GLY A 88 -9.57 0.62 1.96
N ILE A 89 -9.51 -0.26 2.96
CA ILE A 89 -8.85 -0.02 4.24
C ILE A 89 -7.37 0.34 4.08
N ALA A 90 -6.68 -0.26 3.11
CA ALA A 90 -5.28 0.06 2.82
C ALA A 90 -5.08 1.55 2.49
N GLY A 91 -6.07 2.17 1.83
CA GLY A 91 -6.06 3.60 1.48
C GLY A 91 -6.22 4.56 2.67
N LEU A 92 -6.64 4.06 3.84
CA LEU A 92 -6.71 4.84 5.08
C LEU A 92 -5.42 4.80 5.89
N SER A 93 -4.52 3.86 5.60
CA SER A 93 -3.22 3.83 6.26
C SER A 93 -2.40 5.07 5.87
N LYS A 94 -1.55 5.54 6.79
CA LYS A 94 -0.58 6.58 6.47
C LYS A 94 0.53 5.93 5.64
N GLN A 95 0.42 6.01 4.32
CA GLN A 95 1.45 5.48 3.42
C GLN A 95 2.79 6.14 3.75
N SER A 96 3.73 5.34 4.25
CA SER A 96 5.11 5.80 4.41
C SER A 96 5.68 6.03 3.02
N ARG A 97 6.32 7.18 2.85
CA ARG A 97 7.16 7.43 1.69
C ARG A 97 8.28 6.39 1.70
N SER A 98 8.41 5.63 0.61
CA SER A 98 9.47 4.63 0.46
C SER A 98 10.87 5.26 0.49
N ASP A 99 10.97 6.53 0.08
CA ASP A 99 12.21 7.32 0.09
C ASP A 99 12.45 8.07 1.41
N ARG A 100 11.65 7.84 2.46
CA ARG A 100 11.84 8.52 3.75
C ARG A 100 13.16 8.05 4.37
N GLY A 101 14.12 8.97 4.45
CA GLY A 101 15.46 8.71 5.00
C GLY A 101 16.48 8.29 3.93
N ALA A 102 16.06 8.08 2.68
CA ALA A 102 16.98 7.82 1.59
C ALA A 102 17.62 9.12 1.11
N ALA A 103 18.93 9.07 0.80
CA ALA A 103 19.61 10.15 0.11
C ALA A 103 18.99 10.31 -1.28
N LYS A 104 18.56 11.54 -1.62
CA LYS A 104 17.93 11.85 -2.92
C LYS A 104 18.93 11.93 -4.07
N ILE A 105 20.21 11.91 -3.75
CA ILE A 105 21.34 12.04 -4.68
C ILE A 105 22.20 10.79 -4.53
N SER A 106 22.73 10.28 -5.64
CA SER A 106 23.65 9.15 -5.58
C SER A 106 24.91 9.54 -4.81
N SER A 107 25.56 8.55 -4.18
CA SER A 107 26.82 8.77 -3.47
C SER A 107 27.90 9.36 -4.39
N GLU A 108 27.93 8.96 -5.65
CA GLU A 108 28.85 9.48 -6.66
C GLU A 108 28.67 10.97 -6.90
N TRP A 109 27.42 11.43 -7.06
CA TRP A 109 27.13 12.85 -7.24
C TRP A 109 27.43 13.66 -5.97
N GLN A 110 27.14 13.09 -4.79
CA GLN A 110 27.50 13.72 -3.52
C GLN A 110 29.02 13.88 -3.38
N GLU A 111 29.79 12.84 -3.73
CA GLU A 111 31.25 12.87 -3.69
C GLU A 111 31.83 13.86 -4.70
N PHE A 112 31.29 13.89 -5.93
CA PHE A 112 31.68 14.86 -6.95
C PHE A 112 31.47 16.31 -6.48
N VAL A 113 30.31 16.62 -5.89
CA VAL A 113 30.01 17.96 -5.38
C VAL A 113 30.97 18.34 -4.26
N VAL A 114 31.19 17.45 -3.28
CA VAL A 114 32.11 17.71 -2.16
C VAL A 114 33.54 17.90 -2.65
N LYS A 115 34.00 17.06 -3.57
CA LYS A 115 35.34 17.14 -4.16
C LYS A 115 35.53 18.45 -4.91
N THR A 116 34.61 18.77 -5.82
CA THR A 116 34.66 19.99 -6.65
C THR A 116 34.63 21.25 -5.79
N TYR A 117 33.79 21.27 -4.76
CA TYR A 117 33.73 22.40 -3.82
C TYR A 117 35.03 22.56 -3.00
N ARG A 118 35.62 21.46 -2.52
CA ARG A 118 36.92 21.51 -1.80
C ARG A 118 38.06 21.93 -2.72
N ASP A 119 38.07 21.42 -3.95
CA ASP A 119 39.09 21.74 -4.93
C ASP A 119 39.01 23.21 -5.38
N GLY A 120 37.78 23.72 -5.59
CA GLY A 120 37.51 25.13 -5.94
C GLY A 120 37.84 26.13 -4.83
N ASN A 121 37.88 25.67 -3.57
CA ASN A 121 38.22 26.48 -2.39
C ASN A 121 39.65 26.24 -1.87
N ARG A 122 40.51 25.57 -2.65
CA ARG A 122 41.90 25.33 -2.26
C ARG A 122 42.76 26.59 -2.49
N GLY A 123 43.50 27.00 -1.46
CA GLY A 123 44.41 28.16 -1.51
C GLY A 123 43.65 29.49 -1.43
N SER A 124 43.96 30.44 -2.31
CA SER A 124 43.31 31.76 -2.38
C SER A 124 42.04 31.79 -3.25
N ARG A 125 41.64 30.63 -3.81
CA ARG A 125 40.43 30.52 -4.64
C ARG A 125 39.20 30.39 -3.74
N SER A 126 38.12 31.08 -4.12
CA SER A 126 36.84 31.00 -3.42
C SER A 126 35.75 30.65 -4.41
N MET A 127 35.06 29.56 -4.15
CA MET A 127 33.94 29.02 -4.90
C MET A 127 32.77 28.83 -3.93
N SER A 128 31.66 29.48 -4.22
CA SER A 128 30.44 29.39 -3.45
C SER A 128 29.70 28.08 -3.72
N ARG A 129 28.86 27.66 -2.76
CA ARG A 129 28.06 26.42 -2.87
C ARG A 129 27.07 26.44 -4.04
N ALA A 130 26.74 27.61 -4.58
CA ALA A 130 25.83 27.75 -5.72
C ALA A 130 26.53 27.49 -7.07
N GLN A 131 27.86 27.38 -7.08
CA GLN A 131 28.65 27.19 -8.30
C GLN A 131 29.00 25.72 -8.59
N VAL A 132 28.65 24.80 -7.69
CA VAL A 132 28.84 23.34 -7.81
C VAL A 132 27.49 22.67 -7.70
#